data_AF-A0A927VTQ0-F1
#
_entry.id   AF-A0A927VTQ0-F1
#
_cell.length_a   1.000
_cell.length_b   1.000
_cell.length_c   1.000
_cell.angle_alpha   90.00
_cell.angle_beta   90.00
_cell.angle_gamma   90.00
#
_symmetry.space_group_name_H-M   'P 1'
#
loop_
_entity.id
_entity.type
_entity.pdbx_description
1 polymer ?
#
loop_
_entity_poly.entity_id
_entity_poly.type
_entity_poly.pdbx_seq_one_letter_code
_entity_poly.pdbx_strand_id
1 'polypeptide(L)' 'LIPNYNYMPDDHYAILGAMFQKYLAGISNREEFAKDVETYWHTKTLTSHSE' A
#
# COMPACT_ATOMS: atom_id res chain seq x y z
N LEU A 1 -23.32 3.56 3.48
CA LEU A 1 -21.90 3.55 3.05
C LEU A 1 -21.74 4.44 1.84
N ILE A 2 -20.60 5.11 1.69
CA ILE A 2 -20.28 5.88 0.48
C ILE A 2 -20.06 4.86 -0.67
N PRO A 3 -20.69 5.01 -1.84
CA PRO A 3 -20.63 4.02 -2.93
C PRO A 3 -19.23 3.68 -3.45
N ASN A 4 -18.21 4.48 -3.12
CA ASN A 4 -16.84 4.34 -3.61
C ASN A 4 -15.85 3.89 -2.52
N TYR A 5 -16.32 3.37 -1.39
CA TYR A 5 -15.42 2.84 -0.37
C TYR A 5 -14.92 1.45 -0.81
N ASN A 6 -13.61 1.33 -1.02
CA ASN A 6 -12.97 0.17 -1.65
C ASN A 6 -12.41 -0.86 -0.65
N TYR A 7 -12.69 -0.71 0.65
CA TYR A 7 -12.27 -1.62 1.73
C TYR A 7 -10.75 -1.83 1.84
N MET A 8 -9.96 -0.97 1.20
CA MET A 8 -8.50 -0.99 1.33
C MET A 8 -8.12 -0.39 2.68
N PRO A 9 -6.94 -0.76 3.24
CA PRO A 9 -6.48 -0.19 4.49
C PRO A 9 -6.41 1.34 4.40
N ASP A 10 -6.88 2.05 5.41
CA ASP A 10 -6.98 3.52 5.38
C ASP A 10 -5.60 4.20 5.16
N ASP A 11 -4.50 3.51 5.45
CA ASP A 11 -3.13 4.01 5.34
C ASP A 11 -2.40 3.66 4.03
N HIS A 12 -3.05 2.94 3.09
CA HIS A 12 -2.37 2.42 1.91
C HIS A 12 -1.76 3.50 1.01
N TYR A 13 -2.46 4.61 0.76
CA TYR A 13 -1.92 5.70 -0.04
C TYR A 13 -0.72 6.38 0.64
N ALA A 14 -0.77 6.56 1.96
CA ALA A 14 0.30 7.21 2.70
C ALA A 14 1.58 6.36 2.71
N ILE A 15 1.45 5.06 3.02
CA ILE A 15 2.61 4.17 3.15
C ILE A 15 3.20 3.81 1.80
N LEU A 16 2.37 3.38 0.83
CA LEU A 16 2.87 3.04 -0.51
C LEU A 16 3.39 4.27 -1.23
N GLY A 17 2.76 5.43 -1.03
CA GLY A 17 3.26 6.71 -1.55
C GLY A 17 4.65 7.05 -1.01
N ALA A 18 4.89 6.89 0.29
CA ALA A 18 6.21 7.11 0.89
C ALA A 18 7.27 6.13 0.35
N MET A 19 6.93 4.85 0.18
CA MET A 19 7.82 3.86 -0.45
C MET A 19 8.18 4.26 -1.88
N PHE A 20 7.21 4.74 -2.65
CA PHE A 20 7.45 5.19 -4.02
C PHE A 20 8.33 6.45 -4.07
N GLN A 21 8.16 7.39 -3.13
CA GLN A 21 9.05 8.55 -3.04
C GLN A 21 10.49 8.15 -2.74
N LYS A 22 10.73 7.14 -1.90
CA LYS A 22 12.10 6.61 -1.66
C LYS A 22 12.71 6.04 -2.94
N TYR A 23 11.93 5.29 -3.72
CA TYR A 23 12.38 4.75 -5.00
C TYR A 23 12.73 5.86 -6.00
N LEU A 24 11.86 6.86 -6.16
CA LEU A 24 12.10 8.00 -7.06
C LEU A 24 13.30 8.86 -6.62
N ALA A 25 13.55 8.96 -5.32
CA ALA A 25 14.71 9.65 -4.77
C ALA A 25 16.02 8.85 -4.89
N GLY A 26 15.98 7.62 -5.42
CA GLY A 26 17.15 6.73 -5.52
C GLY A 26 17.63 6.18 -4.16
N ILE A 27 16.80 6.30 -3.12
CA ILE A 27 17.09 5.80 -1.77
C ILE A 27 16.85 4.28 -1.69
N SER A 28 15.94 3.77 -2.52
CA SER A 28 15.74 2.32 -2.72
C SER A 28 15.88 1.95 -4.20
N ASN A 29 16.33 0.72 -4.45
CA ASN A 29 16.33 0.14 -5.80
C ASN A 29 14.98 -0.50 -6.15
N ARG A 30 14.85 -1.01 -7.38
CA ARG A 30 13.59 -1.58 -7.88
C ARG A 30 13.17 -2.82 -7.08
N GLU A 31 14.13 -3.67 -6.73
CA GLU A 31 13.90 -4.92 -5.99
C GLU A 31 13.43 -4.64 -4.56
N GLU A 32 14.05 -3.67 -3.88
CA GLU A 32 13.65 -3.21 -2.56
C GLU A 32 12.25 -2.59 -2.58
N PHE A 33 11.97 -1.71 -3.55
CA PHE A 33 10.64 -1.12 -3.68
C PHE A 33 9.55 -2.18 -3.91
N ALA A 34 9.80 -3.15 -4.80
CA ALA A 34 8.85 -4.23 -5.05
C ALA A 34 8.59 -5.06 -3.78
N LYS A 35 9.66 -5.39 -3.03
CA LYS A 35 9.55 -6.15 -1.79
C LYS A 35 8.80 -5.38 -0.69
N ASP A 36 9.02 -4.07 -0.58
CA ASP A 36 8.33 -3.21 0.38
C ASP A 36 6.82 -3.16 0.11
N VAL A 37 6.43 -3.01 -1.16
CA VAL A 37 5.03 -3.03 -1.59
C VAL A 37 4.39 -4.38 -1.31
N GLU A 38 5.07 -5.48 -1.63
CA GLU A 38 4.57 -6.83 -1.39
C GLU A 38 4.40 -7.08 0.12
N THR A 39 5.41 -6.73 0.92
CA THR A 39 5.39 -6.87 2.38
C THR A 39 4.22 -6.09 2.99
N TYR A 40 4.00 -4.86 2.53
CA TYR A 40 2.86 -4.06 2.97
C TYR A 40 1.55 -4.85 2.80
N TRP A 41 1.27 -5.35 1.59
CA TRP A 41 0.01 -6.04 1.32
C TRP A 41 -0.14 -7.37 2.08
N HIS A 42 0.94 -8.11 2.31
CA HIS A 42 0.90 -9.34 3.13
C HIS A 42 0.58 -9.07 4.61
N THR A 43 0.92 -7.88 5.12
CA THR A 43 0.70 -7.52 6.54
C THR A 43 -0.68 -6.92 6.81
N LYS A 44 -1.44 -6.55 5.78
CA LYS A 44 -2.70 -5.84 5.93
C LYS A 44 -3.88 -6.79 5.83
N THR A 45 -4.80 -6.65 6.77
CA THR A 45 -6.12 -7.29 6.69
C THR A 45 -7.03 -6.40 5.86
N LEU A 46 -7.56 -6.93 4.76
CA LEU A 46 -8.61 -6.26 4.01
C LEU A 46 -9.92 -6.39 4.79
N THR A 47 -10.66 -5.31 4.95
CA THR A 47 -11.97 -5.35 5.59
C THR A 47 -12.92 -6.13 4.69
N SER A 48 -13.61 -7.14 5.22
CA SER A 48 -14.55 -7.93 4.42
C SER A 48 -15.75 -7.10 4.02
N HIS A 49 -16.17 -7.20 2.76
CA HIS A 49 -17.49 -6.76 2.34
C HIS A 49 -18.53 -7.74 2.91
N SER A 50 -19.26 -7.36 3.95
CA SER A 50 -20.51 -8.06 4.31
C SER A 50 -21.65 -7.42 3.52
N GLU A 51 -22.25 -8.21 2.62
CA GLU A 51 -23.49 -7.87 1.90
C GLU A 51 -24.67 -7.67 2.86
#